data_AF-A0A7X7Y678-F1
#
_entry.id   AF-A0A7X7Y678-F1
#
_cell.length_a   1.000
_cell.length_b   1.000
_cell.length_c   1.000
_cell.angle_alpha   90.00
_cell.angle_beta   90.00
_cell.angle_gamma   90.00
#
_symmetry.space_group_name_H-M   'P 1'
#
loop_
_entity.id
_entity.type
_entity.pdbx_description
1 polymer ?
#
loop_
_entity_poly.entity_id
_entity_poly.type
_entity_poly.pdbx_seq_one_letter_code
_entity_poly.pdbx_strand_id
1 'polypeptide(L)'
;MFAQKKKLKIFLLVLLLSMLAACSNGAGTNADKSMPLSDALENHALWFKMASEKNKLSDDATVEEVFLFENGHVTKYEAGWLTLEELAKMTDDEIIAKSIEHIKETAIVYEEPEAYAYTVDLTLDDDGNIQYANIETEPETICTVVDDDVQKTIGKTVFSGLRVHEETEQFAFFITRTTDEDLRFTLDAPETTKQVVTIGQAKHLEELRKARIEAELRKREKEIPPEVKYKQYCAACHAQDMGGFVGPPLDQVGKRLTEEEIYDIIVNGRGNMPGGTAQTDDNAKQLAEWLSEMK
;
A
#
# COMPACT_ATOMS: atom_id res chain seq x y z
N MET A 1 35.03 43.30 10.20
CA MET A 1 34.54 43.24 11.60
C MET A 1 33.95 41.87 11.84
N PHE A 2 34.54 41.20 12.82
CA PHE A 2 34.27 39.92 13.47
C PHE A 2 33.01 39.10 13.14
N ALA A 3 33.28 37.83 12.78
CA ALA A 3 32.41 36.69 12.96
C ALA A 3 32.17 36.39 14.45
N GLN A 4 30.95 35.98 14.81
CA GLN A 4 30.69 35.29 16.08
C GLN A 4 30.03 33.94 15.83
N LYS A 5 30.80 32.89 16.14
CA LYS A 5 30.37 31.50 16.33
C LYS A 5 29.53 31.42 17.61
N LYS A 6 28.33 30.83 17.57
CA LYS A 6 27.65 30.34 18.77
C LYS A 6 28.02 28.88 19.01
N LYS A 7 28.81 28.65 20.06
CA LYS A 7 29.00 27.36 20.75
C LYS A 7 28.05 27.31 21.95
N LEU A 8 27.43 26.16 22.24
CA LEU A 8 26.97 25.63 23.55
C LEU A 8 25.81 24.63 23.32
N LYS A 9 25.66 23.50 24.02
CA LYS A 9 26.39 22.90 25.13
C LYS A 9 25.98 21.42 25.23
N ILE A 10 26.95 20.55 25.47
CA ILE A 10 26.82 19.15 25.88
C ILE A 10 26.04 19.08 27.20
N PHE A 11 25.07 18.16 27.31
CA PHE A 11 24.55 17.70 28.60
C PHE A 11 24.68 16.18 28.67
N LEU A 12 25.74 15.77 29.38
CA LEU A 12 25.97 14.41 29.84
C LEU A 12 25.19 14.26 31.15
N LEU A 13 24.22 13.35 31.22
CA LEU A 13 23.62 12.94 32.49
C LEU A 13 23.74 11.43 32.63
N VAL A 14 24.79 11.02 33.34
CA VAL A 14 24.92 9.69 33.94
C VAL A 14 24.20 9.74 35.28
N LEU A 15 23.25 8.83 35.52
CA LEU A 15 22.94 8.40 36.88
C LEU A 15 22.69 6.88 36.89
N LEU A 16 23.53 6.21 37.67
CA LEU A 16 23.58 4.77 37.96
C LEU A 16 22.80 4.49 39.26
N LEU A 17 22.51 3.19 39.49
CA LEU A 17 21.94 2.48 40.67
C LEU A 17 20.40 2.42 40.74
N SER A 18 19.76 1.28 41.03
CA SER A 18 20.24 -0.04 41.50
C SER A 18 19.16 -1.12 41.33
N MET A 19 19.65 -2.37 41.16
CA MET A 19 18.97 -3.67 41.09
C MET A 19 17.80 -3.90 42.06
N LEU A 20 16.83 -4.70 41.61
CA LEU A 20 16.41 -5.93 42.32
C LEU A 20 15.85 -6.95 41.32
N ALA A 21 16.47 -8.13 41.32
CA ALA A 21 16.12 -9.29 40.54
C ALA A 21 14.91 -10.02 41.13
N ALA A 22 14.10 -10.63 40.27
CA ALA A 22 13.33 -11.81 40.59
C ALA A 22 13.58 -12.86 39.49
N CYS A 23 14.21 -13.96 39.90
CA CYS A 23 14.55 -15.09 39.05
C CYS A 23 13.29 -15.88 38.66
N SER A 24 13.19 -16.28 37.39
CA SER A 24 12.64 -17.59 37.03
C SER A 24 13.68 -18.32 36.17
N ASN A 25 14.30 -19.35 36.74
CA ASN A 25 15.15 -20.28 36.02
C ASN A 25 14.27 -21.22 35.18
N GLY A 26 14.56 -21.30 33.89
CA GLY A 26 14.10 -22.36 32.99
C GLY A 26 14.95 -22.37 31.72
N ALA A 27 15.90 -23.31 31.67
CA ALA A 27 16.59 -23.85 30.49
C ALA A 27 17.07 -22.88 29.39
N GLY A 28 18.38 -22.81 29.18
CA GLY A 28 18.95 -22.17 27.99
C GLY A 28 18.43 -22.85 26.71
N THR A 29 17.63 -22.11 25.94
CA THR A 29 17.09 -22.50 24.63
C THR A 29 17.02 -21.25 23.76
N ASN A 30 17.87 -21.10 22.74
CA ASN A 30 17.77 -20.24 21.53
C ASN A 30 17.08 -18.84 21.54
N ALA A 31 16.67 -18.29 22.67
CA ALA A 31 15.93 -17.03 22.79
C ALA A 31 16.81 -15.80 22.52
N ASP A 32 18.13 -15.98 22.45
CA ASP A 32 19.12 -14.91 22.29
C ASP A 32 19.27 -14.43 20.83
N LYS A 33 18.54 -15.02 19.87
CA LYS A 33 18.64 -14.70 18.43
C LYS A 33 17.30 -14.41 17.73
N SER A 34 16.26 -14.10 18.50
CA SER A 34 14.99 -13.64 17.93
C SER A 34 14.89 -12.12 18.02
N MET A 35 14.41 -11.49 16.94
CA MET A 35 14.17 -10.06 16.87
C MET A 35 12.66 -9.78 16.70
N PRO A 36 12.09 -8.82 17.44
CA PRO A 36 10.72 -8.39 17.23
C PRO A 36 10.51 -7.84 15.81
N LEU A 37 9.35 -8.10 15.21
CA LEU A 37 9.04 -7.73 13.84
C LEU A 37 9.27 -6.24 13.57
N SER A 38 8.76 -5.34 14.41
CA SER A 38 8.96 -3.89 14.25
C SER A 38 10.44 -3.47 14.21
N ASP A 39 11.29 -4.08 15.04
CA ASP A 39 12.73 -3.82 15.04
C ASP A 39 13.39 -4.41 13.79
N ALA A 40 12.91 -5.57 13.32
CA ALA A 40 13.41 -6.23 12.13
C ALA A 40 13.12 -5.44 10.85
N LEU A 41 11.95 -4.83 10.74
CA LEU A 41 11.57 -3.97 9.62
C LEU A 41 12.59 -2.85 9.43
N GLU A 42 13.00 -2.18 10.50
CA GLU A 42 13.96 -1.07 10.45
C GLU A 42 15.43 -1.52 10.36
N ASN A 43 15.81 -2.60 11.07
CA ASN A 43 17.19 -3.09 11.06
C ASN A 43 17.57 -3.78 9.75
N HIS A 44 16.58 -4.34 9.05
CA HIS A 44 16.71 -4.95 7.73
C HIS A 44 15.77 -4.23 6.76
N ALA A 45 16.13 -3.02 6.37
CA ALA A 45 15.23 -2.11 5.65
C ALA A 45 14.55 -2.70 4.40
N LEU A 46 15.19 -3.60 3.66
CA LEU A 46 14.62 -4.16 2.43
C LEU A 46 13.91 -5.51 2.68
N TRP A 47 12.59 -5.54 2.46
CA TRP A 47 11.75 -6.74 2.58
C TRP A 47 11.08 -7.08 1.25
N PHE A 48 10.73 -8.36 1.11
CA PHE A 48 10.25 -8.94 -0.13
C PHE A 48 9.01 -9.77 0.16
N LYS A 49 7.92 -9.45 -0.52
CA LYS A 49 6.77 -10.35 -0.59
C LYS A 49 7.00 -11.34 -1.73
N MET A 50 6.95 -12.62 -1.40
CA MET A 50 7.24 -13.71 -2.32
C MET A 50 5.98 -14.49 -2.61
N ALA A 51 5.77 -14.77 -3.89
CA ALA A 51 4.82 -15.78 -4.32
C ALA A 51 5.17 -17.15 -3.69
N SER A 52 4.15 -17.95 -3.44
CA SER A 52 4.27 -19.24 -2.81
C SER A 52 3.57 -20.29 -3.63
N GLU A 53 4.26 -21.40 -3.88
CA GLU A 53 3.66 -22.56 -4.52
C GLU A 53 3.57 -23.70 -3.51
N LYS A 54 2.34 -24.17 -3.25
CA LYS A 54 2.09 -25.30 -2.33
C LYS A 54 2.69 -25.06 -0.94
N ASN A 55 2.63 -23.82 -0.44
CA ASN A 55 3.17 -23.39 0.85
C ASN A 55 4.68 -23.58 0.97
N LYS A 56 5.43 -23.46 -0.13
CA LYS A 56 6.89 -23.59 -0.14
C LYS A 56 7.52 -22.43 -0.89
N LEU A 57 8.61 -21.92 -0.31
CA LEU A 57 9.48 -20.93 -0.94
C LEU A 57 10.49 -21.66 -1.83
N SER A 58 10.21 -21.74 -3.14
CA SER A 58 11.11 -22.31 -4.13
C SER A 58 12.21 -21.31 -4.52
N ASP A 59 13.27 -21.78 -5.19
CA ASP A 59 14.37 -20.91 -5.64
C ASP A 59 13.94 -19.96 -6.78
N ASP A 60 12.96 -20.39 -7.57
CA ASP A 60 12.35 -19.66 -8.68
C ASP A 60 11.12 -18.85 -8.27
N ALA A 61 10.79 -18.80 -6.98
CA ALA A 61 9.66 -18.02 -6.48
C ALA A 61 9.78 -16.54 -6.89
N THR A 62 8.71 -16.01 -7.47
CA THR A 62 8.66 -14.62 -7.92
C THR A 62 8.59 -13.67 -6.74
N VAL A 63 9.37 -12.59 -6.78
CA VAL A 63 9.19 -11.45 -5.88
C VAL A 63 8.01 -10.65 -6.41
N GLU A 64 6.93 -10.56 -5.64
CA GLU A 64 5.74 -9.81 -6.03
C GLU A 64 5.94 -8.32 -5.78
N GLU A 65 6.50 -7.98 -4.62
CA GLU A 65 6.66 -6.61 -4.16
C GLU A 65 7.95 -6.46 -3.34
N VAL A 66 8.58 -5.29 -3.45
CA VAL A 66 9.75 -4.89 -2.65
C VAL A 66 9.35 -3.74 -1.73
N PHE A 67 9.73 -3.81 -0.47
CA PHE A 67 9.41 -2.82 0.56
C PHE A 67 10.69 -2.29 1.19
N LEU A 68 10.84 -0.96 1.20
CA LEU A 68 11.92 -0.27 1.88
C LEU A 68 11.37 0.40 3.14
N PHE A 69 11.73 -0.11 4.32
CA PHE A 69 11.36 0.43 5.62
C PHE A 69 12.47 1.32 6.17
N GLU A 70 12.16 2.58 6.43
CA GLU A 70 13.09 3.53 7.02
C GLU A 70 12.35 4.59 7.86
N ASN A 71 12.76 4.75 9.11
CA ASN A 71 12.30 5.81 10.01
C ASN A 71 10.77 5.82 10.18
N GLY A 72 10.15 4.65 10.38
CA GLY A 72 8.71 4.54 10.54
C GLY A 72 7.91 4.75 9.25
N HIS A 73 8.59 4.77 8.09
CA HIS A 73 7.97 4.85 6.78
C HIS A 73 8.33 3.63 5.94
N VAL A 74 7.46 3.31 4.99
CA VAL A 74 7.68 2.25 4.01
C VAL A 74 7.42 2.78 2.60
N THR A 75 8.33 2.46 1.68
CA THR A 75 8.17 2.69 0.25
C THR A 75 7.96 1.34 -0.43
N LYS A 76 6.88 1.23 -1.21
CA LYS A 76 6.54 0.03 -1.98
C LYS A 76 7.01 0.18 -3.42
N TYR A 77 7.67 -0.85 -3.94
CA TYR A 77 8.03 -0.94 -5.35
C TYR A 77 7.40 -2.20 -5.97
N GLU A 78 6.66 -2.01 -7.07
CA GLU A 78 6.13 -3.12 -7.85
C GLU A 78 7.28 -3.97 -8.41
N ALA A 79 7.16 -5.29 -8.26
CA ALA A 79 8.09 -6.26 -8.84
C ALA A 79 7.35 -7.18 -9.82
N GLY A 80 7.54 -8.50 -9.72
CA GLY A 80 7.02 -9.47 -10.68
C GLY A 80 7.97 -9.78 -11.86
N TRP A 81 9.11 -9.10 -11.91
CA TRP A 81 10.14 -9.27 -12.94
C TRP A 81 11.38 -10.04 -12.45
N LEU A 82 11.45 -10.39 -11.17
CA LEU A 82 12.63 -11.03 -10.57
C LEU A 82 12.26 -12.23 -9.69
N THR A 83 13.12 -13.24 -9.70
CA THR A 83 13.00 -14.47 -8.91
C THR A 83 13.89 -14.44 -7.68
N LEU A 84 13.61 -15.28 -6.68
CA LEU A 84 14.42 -15.38 -5.47
C LEU A 84 15.89 -15.71 -5.76
N GLU A 85 16.17 -16.54 -6.77
CA GLU A 85 17.54 -16.86 -7.20
C GLU A 85 18.27 -15.65 -7.78
N GLU A 86 17.59 -14.78 -8.51
CA GLU A 86 18.14 -13.53 -9.04
C GLU A 86 18.35 -12.51 -7.91
N LEU A 87 17.37 -12.39 -7.01
CA LEU A 87 17.44 -11.54 -5.82
C LEU A 87 18.69 -11.84 -4.97
N ALA A 88 19.05 -13.11 -4.85
CA ALA A 88 20.20 -13.57 -4.09
C ALA A 88 21.54 -13.07 -4.64
N LYS A 89 21.59 -12.62 -5.90
CA LYS A 89 22.80 -12.22 -6.62
C LYS A 89 22.98 -10.71 -6.75
N MET A 90 22.03 -9.92 -6.26
CA MET A 90 21.98 -8.46 -6.41
C MET A 90 22.32 -7.72 -5.11
N THR A 91 22.68 -6.44 -5.19
CA THR A 91 22.75 -5.53 -4.02
C THR A 91 21.38 -4.90 -3.74
N ASP A 92 21.17 -4.31 -2.56
CA ASP A 92 19.93 -3.57 -2.24
C ASP A 92 19.70 -2.42 -3.24
N ASP A 93 20.75 -1.63 -3.51
CA ASP A 93 20.71 -0.52 -4.47
C ASP A 93 20.34 -0.97 -5.89
N GLU A 94 20.87 -2.12 -6.33
CA GLU A 94 20.54 -2.68 -7.64
C GLU A 94 19.07 -3.11 -7.72
N ILE A 95 18.52 -3.67 -6.64
CA ILE A 95 17.11 -4.07 -6.59
C ILE A 95 16.22 -2.84 -6.71
N ILE A 96 16.45 -1.81 -5.88
CA ILE A 96 15.64 -0.58 -5.89
C ILE A 96 15.72 0.10 -7.26
N ALA A 97 16.93 0.25 -7.82
CA ALA A 97 17.13 0.89 -9.12
C ALA A 97 16.35 0.16 -10.24
N LYS A 98 16.39 -1.17 -10.25
CA LYS A 98 15.67 -1.98 -11.25
C LYS A 98 14.16 -1.99 -11.03
N SER A 99 13.69 -1.97 -9.78
CA SER A 99 12.25 -1.83 -9.53
C SER A 99 11.73 -0.48 -10.04
N ILE A 100 12.49 0.61 -9.87
CA ILE A 100 12.13 1.93 -10.43
C ILE A 100 12.14 1.90 -11.97
N GLU A 101 13.13 1.25 -12.58
CA GLU A 101 13.19 1.07 -14.04
C GLU A 101 11.97 0.30 -14.54
N HIS A 102 11.61 -0.80 -13.88
CA HIS A 102 10.44 -1.59 -14.22
C HIS A 102 9.16 -0.77 -14.19
N ILE A 103 8.90 0.01 -13.12
CA ILE A 103 7.71 0.87 -13.01
C ILE A 103 7.68 1.89 -14.16
N LYS A 104 8.82 2.48 -14.52
CA LYS A 104 8.90 3.44 -15.66
C LYS A 104 8.54 2.80 -16.99
N GLU A 105 8.84 1.51 -17.17
CA GLU A 105 8.56 0.78 -18.40
C GLU A 105 7.11 0.29 -18.48
N THR A 106 6.50 -0.06 -17.34
CA THR A 106 5.17 -0.69 -17.30
C THR A 106 4.03 0.29 -17.01
N ALA A 107 4.29 1.39 -16.30
CA ALA A 107 3.25 2.34 -15.92
C ALA A 107 2.78 3.19 -17.12
N ILE A 108 1.47 3.40 -17.21
CA ILE A 108 0.86 4.34 -18.18
C ILE A 108 1.31 5.78 -17.90
N VAL A 109 1.42 6.13 -16.62
CA VAL A 109 1.99 7.38 -16.11
C VAL A 109 2.95 7.00 -14.99
N TYR A 110 4.22 7.38 -15.14
CA TYR A 110 5.19 7.17 -14.08
C TYR A 110 4.97 8.18 -12.95
N GLU A 111 4.75 7.65 -11.76
CA GLU A 111 4.81 8.39 -10.50
C GLU A 111 5.96 7.82 -9.68
N GLU A 112 6.72 8.71 -9.03
CA GLU A 112 7.80 8.28 -8.14
C GLU A 112 7.18 7.60 -6.91
N PRO A 113 7.66 6.41 -6.50
CA PRO A 113 7.13 5.73 -5.32
C PRO A 113 7.18 6.62 -4.08
N GLU A 114 6.02 6.85 -3.47
CA GLU A 114 5.90 7.64 -2.25
C GLU A 114 6.17 6.77 -1.01
N ALA A 115 6.75 7.39 0.01
CA ALA A 115 6.95 6.78 1.32
C ALA A 115 5.73 7.07 2.22
N TYR A 116 5.20 6.05 2.86
CA TYR A 116 4.04 6.15 3.74
C TYR A 116 4.40 5.76 5.16
N ALA A 117 3.84 6.46 6.16
CA ALA A 117 3.93 5.99 7.53
C ALA A 117 3.32 4.58 7.64
N TYR A 118 3.97 3.70 8.39
CA TYR A 118 3.47 2.35 8.62
C TYR A 118 3.26 2.04 10.09
N THR A 119 2.40 1.06 10.34
CA THR A 119 2.15 0.48 11.66
C THR A 119 2.19 -1.05 11.58
N VAL A 120 2.40 -1.67 12.73
CA VAL A 120 2.29 -3.10 13.01
C VAL A 120 1.12 -3.25 13.98
N ASP A 121 -0.07 -3.55 13.47
CA ASP A 121 -1.27 -3.74 14.30
C ASP A 121 -1.39 -5.19 14.76
N LEU A 122 -1.29 -5.40 16.08
CA LEU A 122 -1.41 -6.71 16.70
C LEU A 122 -2.87 -7.02 16.97
N THR A 123 -3.33 -8.17 16.50
CA THR A 123 -4.62 -8.73 16.89
C THR A 123 -4.41 -9.78 17.97
N LEU A 124 -5.15 -9.67 19.07
CA LEU A 124 -5.07 -10.57 20.21
C LEU A 124 -6.30 -11.48 20.27
N ASP A 125 -6.12 -12.71 20.75
CA ASP A 125 -7.21 -13.62 21.10
C ASP A 125 -7.87 -13.23 22.46
N ASP A 126 -8.89 -13.98 22.86
CA ASP A 126 -9.64 -13.75 24.11
C ASP A 126 -8.76 -13.90 25.37
N ASP A 127 -7.65 -14.62 25.27
CA ASP A 127 -6.68 -14.85 26.34
C ASP A 127 -5.55 -13.80 26.34
N GLY A 128 -5.55 -12.87 25.37
CA GLY A 128 -4.55 -11.82 25.21
C GLY A 128 -3.27 -12.27 24.52
N ASN A 129 -3.25 -13.46 23.91
CA ASN A 129 -2.14 -13.91 23.07
C ASN A 129 -2.25 -13.32 21.67
N ILE A 130 -1.12 -13.11 21.02
CA ILE A 130 -1.09 -12.59 19.65
C ILE A 130 -1.61 -13.67 18.71
N GLN A 131 -2.62 -13.32 17.92
CA GLN A 131 -3.19 -14.18 16.87
C GLN A 131 -2.48 -13.94 15.54
N TYR A 132 -2.27 -12.67 15.17
CA TYR A 132 -1.53 -12.23 13.99
C TYR A 132 -1.15 -10.75 14.12
N ALA A 133 -0.26 -10.30 13.26
CA ALA A 133 0.10 -8.89 13.11
C ALA A 133 -0.16 -8.42 11.69
N ASN A 134 -0.80 -7.26 11.50
CA ASN A 134 -0.86 -6.63 10.21
C ASN A 134 0.24 -5.60 10.08
N ILE A 135 1.03 -5.66 9.01
CA ILE A 135 1.86 -4.53 8.59
C ILE A 135 0.99 -3.67 7.68
N GLU A 136 0.83 -2.40 8.03
CA GLU A 136 -0.17 -1.53 7.42
C GLU A 136 0.43 -0.18 7.09
N THR A 137 -0.03 0.41 5.98
CA THR A 137 0.09 1.83 5.69
C THR A 137 -1.31 2.43 5.70
N GLU A 138 -1.42 3.75 5.84
CA GLU A 138 -2.69 4.40 5.54
C GLU A 138 -2.77 4.59 4.01
N PRO A 139 -3.57 3.78 3.29
CA PRO A 139 -4.68 2.92 3.69
C PRO A 139 -4.43 1.42 3.49
N GLU A 140 -3.28 0.97 2.99
CA GLU A 140 -3.15 -0.40 2.52
C GLU A 140 -2.71 -1.34 3.64
N THR A 141 -3.31 -2.52 3.72
CA THR A 141 -2.65 -3.64 4.42
C THR A 141 -1.52 -4.12 3.50
N ILE A 142 -0.27 -4.08 3.97
CA ILE A 142 0.85 -4.69 3.26
C ILE A 142 0.74 -6.20 3.34
N CYS A 143 0.65 -6.73 4.56
CA CYS A 143 0.48 -8.16 4.78
C CYS A 143 -0.02 -8.47 6.20
N THR A 144 -0.60 -9.66 6.36
CA THR A 144 -0.98 -10.22 7.66
C THR A 144 -0.03 -11.35 8.03
N VAL A 145 0.74 -11.21 9.10
CA VAL A 145 1.83 -12.09 9.54
C VAL A 145 1.36 -13.01 10.66
N VAL A 146 1.69 -14.31 10.60
CA VAL A 146 1.15 -15.36 11.50
C VAL A 146 2.20 -16.12 12.34
N ASP A 147 3.23 -15.42 12.84
CA ASP A 147 4.33 -15.93 13.70
C ASP A 147 4.92 -17.29 13.30
N ASP A 148 5.25 -17.42 12.02
CA ASP A 148 5.64 -18.68 11.43
C ASP A 148 6.92 -18.47 10.62
N ASP A 149 8.07 -18.85 11.20
CA ASP A 149 9.39 -18.53 10.63
C ASP A 149 9.66 -19.26 9.32
N VAL A 150 10.34 -18.56 8.41
CA VAL A 150 10.88 -19.14 7.18
C VAL A 150 12.35 -18.75 7.05
N GLN A 151 13.17 -19.72 6.66
CA GLN A 151 14.55 -19.48 6.28
C GLN A 151 14.95 -20.26 5.04
N LYS A 152 15.83 -19.67 4.25
CA LYS A 152 16.38 -20.27 3.04
C LYS A 152 17.72 -19.65 2.69
N THR A 153 18.66 -20.47 2.22
CA THR A 153 19.97 -20.00 1.79
C THR A 153 20.17 -20.31 0.32
N ILE A 154 20.53 -19.29 -0.47
CA ILE A 154 20.89 -19.42 -1.89
C ILE A 154 22.30 -18.86 -2.08
N GLY A 155 23.25 -19.71 -2.46
CA GLY A 155 24.64 -19.33 -2.59
C GLY A 155 25.22 -18.86 -1.24
N LYS A 156 25.49 -17.55 -1.12
CA LYS A 156 25.99 -16.92 0.12
C LYS A 156 24.95 -16.05 0.82
N THR A 157 23.76 -15.93 0.25
CA THR A 157 22.71 -15.04 0.74
C THR A 157 21.74 -15.85 1.57
N VAL A 158 21.54 -15.45 2.83
CA VAL A 158 20.54 -16.02 3.71
C VAL A 158 19.29 -15.15 3.64
N PHE A 159 18.16 -15.80 3.48
CA PHE A 159 16.84 -15.20 3.60
C PHE A 159 16.21 -15.69 4.90
N SER A 160 15.65 -14.75 5.66
CA SER A 160 14.88 -15.01 6.87
C SER A 160 13.60 -14.18 6.83
N GLY A 161 12.53 -14.66 7.42
CA GLY A 161 11.24 -13.98 7.35
C GLY A 161 10.13 -14.72 8.06
N LEU A 162 8.91 -14.34 7.74
CA LEU A 162 7.69 -14.91 8.30
C LEU A 162 6.71 -15.28 7.19
N ARG A 163 5.83 -16.24 7.48
CA ARG A 163 4.67 -16.54 6.64
C ARG A 163 3.62 -15.44 6.79
N VAL A 164 3.01 -15.10 5.67
CA VAL A 164 1.92 -14.11 5.61
C VAL A 164 0.70 -14.70 4.93
N HIS A 165 -0.48 -14.32 5.40
CA HIS A 165 -1.76 -14.76 4.87
C HIS A 165 -2.14 -13.92 3.64
N GLU A 166 -2.67 -14.57 2.60
CA GLU A 166 -3.30 -13.92 1.46
C GLU A 166 -4.80 -14.16 1.41
N GLU A 167 -5.54 -13.32 0.68
CA GLU A 167 -7.01 -13.40 0.58
C GLU A 167 -7.56 -14.75 0.08
N THR A 168 -6.73 -15.63 -0.51
CA THR A 168 -7.17 -16.85 -1.24
C THR A 168 -6.94 -18.20 -0.54
N GLU A 169 -6.86 -18.26 0.80
CA GLU A 169 -6.41 -19.45 1.57
C GLU A 169 -4.98 -19.91 1.23
N GLN A 170 -4.23 -19.09 0.48
CA GLN A 170 -2.82 -19.30 0.18
C GLN A 170 -1.97 -18.49 1.18
N PHE A 171 -0.81 -19.03 1.52
CA PHE A 171 0.20 -18.31 2.28
C PHE A 171 1.28 -17.80 1.34
N ALA A 172 1.68 -16.55 1.47
CA ALA A 172 2.89 -15.99 0.87
C ALA A 172 4.01 -15.93 1.92
N PHE A 173 5.20 -15.49 1.50
CA PHE A 173 6.32 -15.25 2.42
C PHE A 173 6.70 -13.78 2.41
N PHE A 174 7.03 -13.26 3.59
CA PHE A 174 7.56 -11.92 3.76
C PHE A 174 8.95 -12.03 4.37
N ILE A 175 9.97 -11.80 3.55
CA ILE A 175 11.35 -12.14 3.87
C ILE A 175 12.27 -10.94 3.69
N THR A 176 13.41 -10.99 4.37
CA THR A 176 14.53 -10.08 4.18
C THR A 176 15.83 -10.87 4.02
N ARG A 177 16.89 -10.16 3.64
CA ARG A 177 18.24 -10.71 3.53
C ARG A 177 19.02 -10.49 4.81
N THR A 178 19.82 -11.48 5.17
CA THR A 178 20.69 -11.42 6.33
C THR A 178 22.00 -12.16 6.05
N THR A 179 23.02 -11.84 6.85
CA THR A 179 24.27 -12.61 6.90
C THR A 179 24.33 -13.53 8.13
N ASP A 180 23.37 -13.43 9.04
CA ASP A 180 23.25 -14.31 10.21
C ASP A 180 22.30 -15.47 9.89
N GLU A 181 22.87 -16.67 9.77
CA GLU A 181 22.13 -17.90 9.48
C GLU A 181 21.13 -18.28 10.58
N ASP A 182 21.32 -17.80 11.80
CA ASP A 182 20.46 -18.14 12.93
C ASP A 182 19.40 -17.08 13.21
N LEU A 183 19.43 -15.92 12.54
CA LEU A 183 18.48 -14.84 12.79
C LEU A 183 17.04 -15.26 12.50
N ARG A 184 16.19 -15.21 13.53
CA ARG A 184 14.75 -15.44 13.46
C ARG A 184 13.99 -14.17 13.84
N PHE A 185 12.75 -14.09 13.37
CA PHE A 185 11.84 -13.01 13.72
C PHE A 185 10.66 -13.56 14.53
N THR A 186 10.11 -12.73 15.40
CA THR A 186 8.90 -13.03 16.16
C THR A 186 7.96 -11.85 16.08
N LEU A 187 6.67 -12.08 16.32
CA LEU A 187 5.73 -10.98 16.48
C LEU A 187 6.06 -10.15 17.73
N ASP A 188 5.80 -8.85 17.62
CA ASP A 188 6.01 -7.91 18.72
C ASP A 188 5.17 -8.27 19.95
N ALA A 189 5.73 -8.06 21.14
CA ALA A 189 4.94 -8.09 22.36
C ALA A 189 3.76 -7.09 22.26
N PRO A 190 2.61 -7.37 22.89
CA PRO A 190 1.42 -6.51 22.89
C PRO A 190 1.61 -5.23 23.72
N GLU A 191 2.67 -4.49 23.46
CA GLU A 191 3.05 -3.27 24.16
C GLU A 191 2.82 -2.05 23.26
N THR A 192 1.92 -1.16 23.71
CA THR A 192 1.51 0.04 22.96
C THR A 192 2.52 1.20 23.05
N THR A 193 3.68 1.01 23.67
CA THR A 193 4.69 2.07 23.83
C THR A 193 5.61 2.19 22.62
N LYS A 194 5.69 1.15 21.78
CA LYS A 194 6.45 1.19 20.53
C LYS A 194 5.76 2.11 19.52
N GLN A 195 6.53 2.99 18.86
CA GLN A 195 5.96 4.01 17.98
C GLN A 195 5.21 3.43 16.77
N VAL A 196 5.65 2.29 16.26
CA VAL A 196 5.06 1.63 15.09
C VAL A 196 4.18 0.44 15.46
N VAL A 197 3.97 0.10 16.74
CA VAL A 197 3.12 -1.05 17.12
C VAL A 197 1.82 -0.56 17.75
N THR A 198 0.70 -1.02 17.19
CA THR A 198 -0.64 -0.76 17.71
C THR A 198 -1.31 -2.08 18.10
N ILE A 199 -2.41 -2.01 18.85
CA ILE A 199 -3.17 -3.20 19.27
C ILE A 199 -4.64 -3.00 18.94
N GLY A 200 -5.20 -3.95 18.19
CA GLY A 200 -6.64 -4.07 17.95
C GLY A 200 -7.26 -2.92 17.17
N GLN A 201 -6.50 -2.23 16.31
CA GLN A 201 -7.00 -1.11 15.50
C GLN A 201 -7.55 -1.53 14.13
N ALA A 202 -7.45 -2.81 13.76
CA ALA A 202 -7.87 -3.36 12.47
C ALA A 202 -9.19 -2.79 11.90
N LYS A 203 -10.26 -2.65 12.71
CA LYS A 203 -11.54 -2.10 12.22
C LYS A 203 -11.46 -0.63 11.84
N HIS A 204 -10.75 0.18 12.63
CA HIS A 204 -10.60 1.60 12.35
C HIS A 204 -9.78 1.80 11.07
N LEU A 205 -8.70 1.04 10.94
CA LEU A 205 -7.83 1.09 9.77
C LEU A 205 -8.59 0.64 8.51
N GLU A 206 -9.41 -0.41 8.61
CA GLU A 206 -10.32 -0.86 7.54
C GLU A 206 -11.31 0.23 7.06
N GLU A 207 -11.87 1.02 7.97
CA GLU A 207 -12.76 2.14 7.64
C GLU A 207 -12.00 3.25 6.88
N LEU A 208 -10.77 3.56 7.30
CA LEU A 208 -9.90 4.50 6.59
C LEU A 208 -9.56 4.01 5.18
N ARG A 209 -9.36 2.70 4.98
CA ARG A 209 -9.08 2.15 3.63
C ARG A 209 -10.23 2.34 2.68
N LYS A 210 -11.45 2.02 3.12
CA LYS A 210 -12.66 2.21 2.33
C LYS A 210 -12.83 3.66 1.91
N ALA A 211 -12.59 4.59 2.85
CA ALA A 211 -12.68 6.02 2.56
C ALA A 211 -11.65 6.48 1.52
N ARG A 212 -10.39 6.01 1.58
CA ARG A 212 -9.37 6.35 0.59
C ARG A 212 -9.64 5.72 -0.77
N ILE A 213 -9.98 4.43 -0.84
CA ILE A 213 -10.36 3.77 -2.10
C ILE A 213 -11.52 4.53 -2.76
N GLU A 214 -12.53 4.91 -1.99
CA GLU A 214 -13.64 5.72 -2.49
C GLU A 214 -13.17 7.09 -3.00
N ALA A 215 -12.28 7.77 -2.27
CA ALA A 215 -11.71 9.05 -2.70
C ALA A 215 -10.86 8.95 -3.98
N GLU A 216 -10.05 7.89 -4.11
CA GLU A 216 -9.25 7.61 -5.31
C GLU A 216 -10.11 7.23 -6.50
N LEU A 217 -11.13 6.39 -6.31
CA LEU A 217 -12.10 6.06 -7.36
C LEU A 217 -12.83 7.30 -7.84
N ARG A 218 -13.26 8.18 -6.94
CA ARG A 218 -13.85 9.48 -7.28
C ARG A 218 -12.86 10.36 -8.05
N LYS A 219 -11.59 10.42 -7.64
CA LYS A 219 -10.54 11.17 -8.34
C LYS A 219 -10.34 10.63 -9.77
N ARG A 220 -10.16 9.31 -9.92
CA ARG A 220 -10.00 8.66 -11.24
C ARG A 220 -11.23 8.88 -12.11
N GLU A 221 -12.42 8.70 -11.56
CA GLU A 221 -13.68 8.99 -12.25
C GLU A 221 -13.74 10.44 -12.73
N LYS A 222 -13.31 11.40 -11.89
CA LYS A 222 -13.21 12.81 -12.25
C LYS A 222 -12.24 13.07 -13.40
N GLU A 223 -11.16 12.30 -13.51
CA GLU A 223 -10.13 12.41 -14.55
C GLU A 223 -10.51 11.73 -15.88
N ILE A 224 -11.55 10.88 -15.89
CA ILE A 224 -12.06 10.30 -17.15
C ILE A 224 -12.51 11.44 -18.08
N PRO A 225 -12.02 11.50 -19.34
CA PRO A 225 -12.41 12.54 -20.28
C PRO A 225 -13.92 12.56 -20.55
N PRO A 226 -14.54 13.75 -20.74
CA PRO A 226 -15.97 13.87 -20.96
C PRO A 226 -16.46 13.12 -22.22
N GLU A 227 -15.62 12.94 -23.25
CA GLU A 227 -15.92 12.12 -24.43
C GLU A 227 -16.13 10.64 -24.08
N VAL A 228 -15.34 10.13 -23.13
CA VAL A 228 -15.46 8.74 -22.66
C VAL A 228 -16.71 8.59 -21.81
N LYS A 229 -16.97 9.55 -20.91
CA LYS A 229 -18.21 9.63 -20.13
C LYS A 229 -19.44 9.66 -21.03
N TYR A 230 -19.39 10.44 -22.12
CA TYR A 230 -20.46 10.51 -23.10
C TYR A 230 -20.74 9.13 -23.72
N LYS A 231 -19.68 8.42 -24.12
CA LYS A 231 -19.81 7.07 -24.68
C LYS A 231 -20.40 6.07 -23.68
N GLN A 232 -20.04 6.18 -22.40
CA GLN A 232 -20.52 5.30 -21.34
C GLN A 232 -21.98 5.56 -20.96
N TYR A 233 -22.35 6.83 -20.80
CA TYR A 233 -23.62 7.20 -20.17
C TYR A 233 -24.68 7.71 -21.16
N CYS A 234 -24.29 8.27 -22.31
CA CYS A 234 -25.19 9.02 -23.20
C CYS A 234 -25.35 8.37 -24.59
N ALA A 235 -24.28 7.80 -25.15
CA ALA A 235 -24.24 7.35 -26.55
C ALA A 235 -25.23 6.23 -26.89
N ALA A 236 -25.66 5.44 -25.91
CA ALA A 236 -26.68 4.40 -26.11
C ALA A 236 -28.01 4.98 -26.63
N CYS A 237 -28.35 6.21 -26.26
CA CYS A 237 -29.55 6.90 -26.73
C CYS A 237 -29.25 8.00 -27.75
N HIS A 238 -28.09 8.64 -27.67
CA HIS A 238 -27.74 9.82 -28.48
C HIS A 238 -26.76 9.51 -29.63
N ALA A 239 -26.46 8.23 -29.86
CA ALA A 239 -25.50 7.73 -30.83
C ALA A 239 -24.03 8.07 -30.50
N GLN A 240 -23.09 7.26 -31.00
CA GLN A 240 -21.65 7.47 -30.74
C GLN A 240 -21.12 8.76 -31.36
N ASP A 241 -21.70 9.18 -32.47
CA ASP A 241 -21.36 10.40 -33.22
C ASP A 241 -22.19 11.61 -32.77
N MET A 242 -22.99 11.49 -31.72
CA MET A 242 -23.91 12.53 -31.23
C MET A 242 -25.03 12.91 -32.21
N GLY A 243 -25.23 12.14 -33.28
CA GLY A 243 -26.24 12.39 -34.31
C GLY A 243 -27.68 12.11 -33.85
N GLY A 244 -27.87 11.54 -32.66
CA GLY A 244 -29.17 11.16 -32.12
C GLY A 244 -29.63 9.78 -32.61
N PHE A 245 -30.37 9.07 -31.76
CA PHE A 245 -30.94 7.76 -32.07
C PHE A 245 -32.32 7.60 -31.44
N VAL A 246 -32.36 7.30 -30.13
CA VAL A 246 -33.58 7.35 -29.32
C VAL A 246 -33.76 8.76 -28.73
N GLY A 247 -32.66 9.35 -28.28
CA GLY A 247 -32.57 10.74 -27.86
C GLY A 247 -32.23 11.67 -29.03
N PRO A 248 -32.52 12.97 -28.92
CA PRO A 248 -32.21 13.96 -29.95
C PRO A 248 -30.71 14.12 -30.20
N PRO A 249 -30.28 14.70 -31.33
CA PRO A 249 -28.88 15.02 -31.58
C PRO A 249 -28.30 15.99 -30.54
N LEU A 250 -27.04 15.75 -30.17
CA LEU A 250 -26.28 16.53 -29.19
C LEU A 250 -25.05 17.24 -29.78
N ASP A 251 -24.73 16.99 -31.05
CA ASP A 251 -23.59 17.57 -31.78
C ASP A 251 -23.59 19.11 -31.87
N GLN A 252 -24.75 19.75 -31.62
CA GLN A 252 -24.92 21.21 -31.57
C GLN A 252 -25.76 21.66 -30.37
N VAL A 253 -25.70 20.94 -29.26
CA VAL A 253 -26.54 21.24 -28.08
C VAL A 253 -26.17 22.57 -27.42
N GLY A 254 -24.89 22.94 -27.42
CA GLY A 254 -24.38 24.21 -26.87
C GLY A 254 -24.82 25.47 -27.62
N LYS A 255 -25.40 25.35 -28.83
CA LYS A 255 -26.11 26.46 -29.51
C LYS A 255 -27.49 26.74 -28.92
N ARG A 256 -28.08 25.76 -28.22
CA ARG A 256 -29.50 25.77 -27.80
C ARG A 256 -29.67 25.83 -26.30
N LEU A 257 -28.72 25.27 -25.54
CA LEU A 257 -28.78 25.14 -24.09
C LEU A 257 -27.47 25.64 -23.47
N THR A 258 -27.59 26.27 -22.31
CA THR A 258 -26.48 26.63 -21.43
C THR A 258 -25.93 25.40 -20.70
N GLU A 259 -24.72 25.51 -20.14
CA GLU A 259 -24.14 24.47 -19.29
C GLU A 259 -25.10 24.10 -18.14
N GLU A 260 -25.67 25.08 -17.45
CA GLU A 260 -26.57 24.86 -16.32
C GLU A 260 -27.85 24.14 -16.74
N GLU A 261 -28.40 24.46 -17.92
CA GLU A 261 -29.57 23.77 -18.46
C GLU A 261 -29.25 22.34 -18.90
N ILE A 262 -28.07 22.11 -19.49
CA ILE A 262 -27.63 20.75 -19.86
C ILE A 262 -27.44 19.92 -18.59
N TYR A 263 -26.79 20.48 -17.58
CA TYR A 263 -26.60 19.86 -16.28
C TYR A 263 -27.94 19.48 -15.62
N ASP A 264 -28.90 20.41 -15.58
CA ASP A 264 -30.23 20.16 -15.01
C ASP A 264 -30.94 19.01 -15.73
N ILE A 265 -30.86 18.95 -17.06
CA ILE A 265 -31.44 17.87 -17.86
C ILE A 265 -30.74 16.53 -17.58
N ILE A 266 -29.42 16.50 -17.40
CA ILE A 266 -28.68 15.27 -17.07
C ILE A 266 -29.09 14.75 -15.68
N VAL A 267 -29.24 15.64 -14.70
CA VAL A 267 -29.56 15.28 -13.32
C VAL A 267 -31.04 14.93 -13.16
N ASN A 268 -31.95 15.74 -13.70
CA ASN A 268 -33.39 15.62 -13.45
C ASN A 268 -34.16 14.95 -14.60
N GLY A 269 -33.51 14.75 -15.75
CA GLY A 269 -34.14 14.20 -16.95
C GLY A 269 -34.98 15.24 -17.69
N ARG A 270 -35.46 14.87 -18.88
CA ARG A 270 -36.38 15.70 -19.68
C ARG A 270 -37.22 14.86 -20.62
N GLY A 271 -38.53 14.94 -20.47
CA GLY A 271 -39.46 14.14 -21.28
C GLY A 271 -39.21 12.65 -21.08
N ASN A 272 -38.75 11.98 -22.14
CA ASN A 272 -38.41 10.55 -22.09
C ASN A 272 -36.96 10.27 -21.64
N MET A 273 -36.12 11.30 -21.52
CA MET A 273 -34.76 11.14 -20.98
C MET A 273 -34.85 11.00 -19.46
N PRO A 274 -34.40 9.88 -18.86
CA PRO A 274 -34.36 9.73 -17.41
C PRO A 274 -33.32 10.67 -16.79
N GLY A 275 -33.53 11.05 -15.53
CA GLY A 275 -32.53 11.77 -14.74
C GLY A 275 -31.48 10.84 -14.15
N GLY A 276 -30.35 11.42 -13.73
CA GLY A 276 -29.25 10.70 -13.07
C GLY A 276 -28.43 9.82 -14.02
N THR A 277 -28.46 10.08 -15.33
CA THR A 277 -27.78 9.23 -16.33
C THR A 277 -26.26 9.21 -16.18
N ALA A 278 -25.68 10.31 -15.67
CA ALA A 278 -24.25 10.45 -15.44
C ALA A 278 -23.74 9.78 -14.15
N GLN A 279 -24.63 9.10 -13.39
CA GLN A 279 -24.39 8.41 -12.11
C GLN A 279 -23.97 9.32 -10.93
N THR A 280 -23.11 10.30 -11.17
CA THR A 280 -22.58 11.22 -10.15
C THR A 280 -22.74 12.68 -10.59
N ASP A 281 -22.78 13.57 -9.60
CA ASP A 281 -22.87 15.03 -9.78
C ASP A 281 -21.67 15.59 -10.57
N ASP A 282 -20.47 15.09 -10.25
CA ASP A 282 -19.22 15.49 -10.92
C ASP A 282 -19.21 15.10 -12.41
N ASN A 283 -19.72 13.91 -12.76
CA ASN A 283 -19.86 13.52 -14.16
C ASN A 283 -20.89 14.38 -14.89
N ALA A 284 -22.02 14.68 -14.24
CA ALA A 284 -23.04 15.54 -14.82
C ALA A 284 -22.48 16.94 -15.14
N LYS A 285 -21.70 17.53 -14.23
CA LYS A 285 -21.03 18.82 -14.45
C LYS A 285 -20.06 18.78 -15.63
N GLN A 286 -19.14 17.82 -15.65
CA GLN A 286 -18.16 17.72 -16.74
C GLN A 286 -18.79 17.46 -18.10
N LEU A 287 -19.81 16.60 -18.14
CA LEU A 287 -20.57 16.35 -19.37
C LEU A 287 -21.31 17.61 -19.82
N ALA A 288 -21.89 18.36 -18.90
CA ALA A 288 -22.59 19.60 -19.22
C ALA A 288 -21.66 20.68 -19.76
N GLU A 289 -20.51 20.90 -19.09
CA GLU A 289 -19.47 21.82 -19.51
C GLU A 289 -19.02 21.48 -20.95
N TRP A 290 -18.60 20.24 -21.18
CA TRP A 290 -18.15 19.77 -22.49
C TRP A 290 -19.22 19.83 -23.58
N LEU A 291 -20.46 19.43 -23.29
CA LEU A 291 -21.57 19.51 -24.24
C LEU A 291 -21.96 20.96 -24.57
N SER A 292 -21.79 21.89 -23.63
CA SER A 292 -22.07 23.32 -23.86
C SER A 292 -21.10 23.95 -24.87
N GLU A 293 -19.92 23.34 -25.07
CA GLU A 293 -18.94 23.75 -26.07
C GLU A 293 -19.28 23.24 -27.48
N MET A 294 -20.17 22.24 -27.60
CA MET A 294 -20.61 21.67 -28.89
C MET A 294 -21.59 22.63 -29.58
N LYS A 295 -21.03 23.57 -30.34
CA LYS A 295 -21.77 24.64 -31.01
C LYS A 295 -22.01 24.34 -32.48
#